data_AF-A0A2J6HFL2-F1
#
_entry.id   AF-A0A2J6HFL2-F1
#
_cell.length_a   1.000
_cell.length_b   1.000
_cell.length_c   1.000
_cell.angle_alpha   90.00
_cell.angle_beta   90.00
_cell.angle_gamma   90.00
#
_symmetry.space_group_name_H-M   'P 1'
#
loop_
_entity.id
_entity.type
_entity.pdbx_description
1 polymer ?
#
loop_
_entity_poly.entity_id
_entity_poly.type
_entity_poly.pdbx_seq_one_letter_code
_entity_poly.pdbx_strand_id
1 'polypeptide(L)'
;MKKVLVLFVFAVAALSAAAQVPQAFKYQAVIRDASDNVIANTSVDVRITIANSVPTNVYVETHTVTTSAFGLVNLNIGEGTPVTGTFNTIPWSTDTYTIGVEVDAGSGYEDLGASDLLSVPYALYALNSSGGGGNWTVSGNDIYNANTGNVGIGTTTPTGLLTLSSVNDVNSLYFDANGYDAHLGVYGFDLYITSYDDIRMSVNEGNSSGYFEIYDEFNSNTLFRMVNDGKAGFGTLSPITDITVIQDTFP
;
A
#
# COMPACT_ATOMS: atom_id res chain seq x y z
N MET A 1 10.81 -31.30 28.59
CA MET A 1 10.12 -31.68 27.32
C MET A 1 8.63 -31.36 27.33
N LYS A 2 7.83 -31.86 28.29
CA LYS A 2 6.38 -31.57 28.36
C LYS A 2 6.03 -30.06 28.41
N LYS A 3 6.80 -29.26 29.16
CA LYS A 3 6.60 -27.80 29.26
C LYS A 3 6.91 -27.03 27.95
N VAL A 4 7.82 -27.55 27.13
CA VAL A 4 8.20 -26.94 25.83
C VAL A 4 7.14 -27.25 24.77
N LEU A 5 6.58 -28.47 24.80
CA LEU A 5 5.49 -28.87 23.89
C LEU A 5 4.23 -28.03 24.12
N VAL A 6 3.85 -27.76 25.37
CA VAL A 6 2.69 -26.92 25.70
C VAL A 6 2.86 -25.49 25.20
N LEU A 7 4.08 -24.93 25.30
CA LEU A 7 4.39 -23.59 24.82
C LEU A 7 4.32 -23.49 23.29
N PHE A 8 4.77 -24.54 22.59
CA PHE A 8 4.73 -24.61 21.13
C PHE A 8 3.29 -24.73 20.60
N VAL A 9 2.44 -25.53 21.25
CA VAL A 9 1.01 -25.64 20.90
C VAL A 9 0.29 -24.30 21.12
N PHE A 10 0.60 -23.59 22.21
CA PHE A 10 0.04 -22.25 22.46
C PHE A 10 0.53 -21.21 21.44
N ALA A 11 1.80 -21.28 21.01
CA ALA A 11 2.34 -20.38 19.99
C ALA A 11 1.69 -20.60 18.62
N VAL A 12 1.46 -21.85 18.21
CA VAL A 12 0.77 -22.18 16.95
C VAL A 12 -0.71 -21.79 17.01
N ALA A 13 -1.38 -21.95 18.16
CA ALA A 13 -2.77 -21.51 18.36
C ALA A 13 -2.93 -19.97 18.38
N ALA A 14 -1.91 -19.25 18.84
CA ALA A 14 -1.90 -17.78 18.81
C ALA A 14 -1.73 -17.22 17.38
N LEU A 15 -1.08 -17.98 16.48
CA LEU A 15 -0.92 -17.63 15.06
C LEU A 15 -2.20 -17.89 14.23
N SER A 16 -3.12 -18.73 14.72
CA SER A 16 -4.39 -19.04 14.07
C SER A 16 -5.60 -18.25 14.61
N ALA A 17 -5.37 -17.34 15.56
CA ALA A 17 -6.35 -16.33 15.93
C ALA A 17 -6.45 -15.30 14.80
N ALA A 18 -7.20 -15.64 13.76
CA ALA A 18 -7.49 -14.74 12.66
C ALA A 18 -8.33 -13.58 13.20
N ALA A 19 -7.70 -12.42 13.40
CA ALA A 19 -8.37 -11.16 13.67
C ALA A 19 -9.07 -10.64 12.41
N GLN A 20 -9.92 -11.48 11.79
CA GLN A 20 -10.72 -11.05 10.66
C GLN A 20 -11.73 -10.04 11.20
N VAL A 21 -11.71 -8.84 10.62
CA VAL A 21 -12.78 -7.87 10.83
C VAL A 21 -14.08 -8.58 10.49
N PRO A 22 -15.07 -8.63 11.41
CA PRO A 22 -16.36 -9.22 11.11
C PRO A 22 -16.89 -8.65 9.80
N GLN A 23 -17.07 -9.49 8.80
CA GLN A 23 -17.54 -9.07 7.48
C GLN A 23 -19.06 -9.04 7.51
N ALA A 24 -19.59 -8.11 8.31
CA ALA A 24 -21.01 -7.93 8.51
C ALA A 24 -21.32 -6.48 8.91
N PHE A 25 -22.57 -6.07 8.69
CA PHE A 25 -23.08 -4.80 9.20
C PHE A 25 -24.37 -4.98 9.99
N LYS A 26 -24.63 -4.04 10.90
CA LYS A 26 -25.82 -4.08 11.77
C LYS A 26 -27.05 -3.63 11.00
N TYR A 27 -28.15 -4.35 11.20
CA TYR A 27 -29.48 -3.97 10.75
C TYR A 27 -30.48 -4.15 11.89
N GLN A 28 -31.38 -3.19 12.05
CA GLN A 28 -32.42 -3.20 13.07
C GLN A 28 -33.76 -2.86 12.43
N ALA A 29 -34.77 -3.66 12.74
CA ALA A 29 -36.12 -3.48 12.22
C ALA A 29 -37.16 -3.81 13.29
N VAL A 30 -38.36 -3.25 13.10
CA VAL A 30 -39.54 -3.60 13.89
C VAL A 30 -40.47 -4.40 12.99
N ILE A 31 -40.76 -5.63 13.39
CA ILE A 31 -41.61 -6.54 12.64
C ILE A 31 -43.06 -6.33 13.04
N ARG A 32 -43.93 -6.16 12.04
CA ARG A 32 -45.36 -5.92 12.19
C ARG A 32 -46.16 -6.87 11.30
N ASP A 33 -47.40 -7.15 11.70
CA ASP A 33 -48.36 -7.86 10.87
C ASP A 33 -49.06 -6.94 9.86
N ALA A 34 -49.87 -7.51 8.98
CA ALA A 34 -50.64 -6.77 7.97
C ALA A 34 -51.67 -5.79 8.54
N SER A 35 -51.98 -5.88 9.85
CA SER A 35 -52.85 -4.94 10.57
C SER A 35 -52.05 -3.87 11.33
N ASP A 36 -50.75 -3.75 11.07
CA ASP A 36 -49.79 -2.83 11.70
C ASP A 36 -49.52 -3.12 13.19
N ASN A 37 -49.93 -4.27 13.72
CA ASN A 37 -49.60 -4.67 15.09
C ASN A 37 -48.19 -5.25 15.15
N VAL A 38 -47.47 -4.97 16.23
CA VAL A 38 -46.12 -5.55 16.43
C VAL A 38 -46.22 -7.05 16.68
N ILE A 39 -45.35 -7.82 16.01
CA ILE A 39 -45.18 -9.25 16.28
C ILE A 39 -44.19 -9.37 17.45
N ALA A 40 -44.68 -9.45 18.67
CA ALA A 40 -43.86 -9.36 19.88
C ALA A 40 -43.51 -10.72 20.51
N ASN A 41 -42.26 -10.89 20.97
CA ASN A 41 -41.76 -12.09 21.65
C ASN A 41 -41.97 -13.40 20.87
N THR A 42 -41.88 -13.33 19.54
CA THR A 42 -42.14 -14.46 18.65
C THR A 42 -40.87 -14.82 17.89
N SER A 43 -40.62 -16.13 17.73
CA SER A 43 -39.56 -16.61 16.84
C SER A 43 -40.00 -16.41 15.39
N VAL A 44 -39.17 -15.73 14.61
CA VAL A 44 -39.40 -15.45 13.20
C VAL A 44 -38.16 -15.79 12.39
N ASP A 45 -38.36 -16.21 11.14
CA ASP A 45 -37.29 -16.35 10.17
C ASP A 45 -37.25 -15.09 9.29
N VAL A 46 -36.09 -14.45 9.20
CA VAL A 46 -35.86 -13.26 8.39
C VAL A 46 -34.97 -13.63 7.22
N ARG A 47 -35.40 -13.33 6.01
CA ARG A 47 -34.58 -13.46 4.80
C ARG A 47 -34.14 -12.08 4.34
N ILE A 48 -32.84 -11.94 4.15
CA ILE A 48 -32.20 -10.73 3.64
C ILE A 48 -31.74 -11.00 2.22
N THR A 49 -32.11 -10.12 1.31
CA THR A 49 -31.68 -10.17 -0.09
C THR A 49 -30.91 -8.90 -0.39
N ILE A 50 -29.69 -9.05 -0.91
CA ILE A 50 -28.93 -7.95 -1.52
C ILE A 50 -29.01 -8.13 -3.03
N ALA A 51 -29.56 -7.12 -3.71
CA ALA A 51 -29.66 -7.09 -5.16
C ALA A 51 -28.84 -5.92 -5.72
N ASN A 52 -28.31 -6.09 -6.93
CA ASN A 52 -27.59 -5.04 -7.64
C ASN A 52 -28.52 -4.09 -8.41
N SER A 53 -27.97 -3.13 -9.15
CA SER A 53 -28.73 -2.15 -9.93
C SER A 53 -29.58 -2.74 -11.08
N VAL A 54 -29.33 -3.99 -11.47
CA VAL A 54 -30.09 -4.74 -12.50
C VAL A 54 -30.99 -5.81 -11.83
N PRO A 55 -31.66 -5.43 -10.72
CA PRO A 55 -32.31 -6.29 -9.71
C PRO A 55 -31.92 -7.77 -9.62
N THR A 56 -30.64 -8.10 -9.76
CA THR A 56 -30.17 -9.48 -9.62
C THR A 56 -29.73 -9.73 -8.20
N ASN A 57 -30.28 -10.77 -7.55
CA ASN A 57 -29.89 -11.16 -6.20
C ASN A 57 -28.43 -11.64 -6.20
N VAL A 58 -27.53 -10.80 -5.70
CA VAL A 58 -26.10 -11.11 -5.59
C VAL A 58 -25.78 -11.88 -4.30
N TYR A 59 -26.62 -11.71 -3.28
CA TYR A 59 -26.49 -12.42 -2.02
C TYR A 59 -27.85 -12.57 -1.33
N VAL A 60 -28.09 -13.74 -0.75
CA VAL A 60 -29.28 -14.02 0.07
C VAL A 60 -28.85 -14.80 1.30
N GLU A 61 -29.31 -14.40 2.48
CA GLU A 61 -29.11 -15.13 3.73
C GLU A 61 -30.39 -15.18 4.57
N THR A 62 -30.44 -16.12 5.50
CA THR A 62 -31.53 -16.25 6.47
C THR A 62 -31.04 -16.17 7.92
N HIS A 63 -31.91 -15.65 8.79
CA HIS A 63 -31.70 -15.53 10.22
C HIS A 63 -32.93 -16.04 10.96
N THR A 64 -32.74 -16.88 11.97
CA THR A 64 -33.81 -17.23 12.92
C THR A 64 -33.60 -16.41 14.20
N VAL A 65 -34.53 -15.50 14.50
CA VAL A 65 -34.42 -14.58 15.63
C VAL A 65 -35.74 -14.47 16.38
N THR A 66 -35.68 -14.08 17.66
CA THR A 66 -36.89 -13.78 18.44
C THR A 66 -37.08 -12.27 18.53
N THR A 67 -38.27 -11.79 18.15
CA THR A 67 -38.63 -10.37 18.28
C THR A 67 -38.72 -9.94 19.75
N SER A 68 -38.46 -8.68 20.05
CA SER A 68 -38.67 -8.15 21.41
C SER A 68 -40.16 -7.90 21.72
N ALA A 69 -40.46 -7.45 22.94
CA ALA A 69 -41.80 -6.99 23.31
C ALA A 69 -42.35 -5.84 22.45
N PHE A 70 -41.48 -5.16 21.69
CA PHE A 70 -41.83 -4.09 20.76
C PHE A 70 -41.74 -4.53 19.28
N GLY A 71 -41.57 -5.82 19.01
CA GLY A 71 -41.37 -6.35 17.64
C GLY A 71 -39.96 -6.13 17.09
N LEU A 72 -39.01 -5.65 17.90
CA LEU A 72 -37.66 -5.30 17.43
C LEU A 72 -36.80 -6.53 17.18
N VAL A 73 -36.05 -6.55 16.08
CA VAL A 73 -34.98 -7.51 15.78
C VAL A 73 -33.66 -6.80 15.54
N ASN A 74 -32.55 -7.44 15.91
CA ASN A 74 -31.19 -6.99 15.62
C ASN A 74 -30.50 -8.08 14.81
N LEU A 75 -30.01 -7.74 13.63
CA LEU A 75 -29.35 -8.66 12.70
C LEU A 75 -27.93 -8.19 12.44
N ASN A 76 -27.04 -9.15 12.22
CA ASN A 76 -25.71 -8.95 11.66
C ASN A 76 -25.73 -9.49 10.24
N ILE A 77 -25.94 -8.60 9.25
CA ILE A 77 -26.06 -9.03 7.87
C ILE A 77 -24.69 -9.45 7.35
N GLY A 78 -24.58 -10.67 6.84
CA GLY A 78 -23.31 -11.34 6.48
C GLY A 78 -22.89 -12.45 7.46
N GLU A 79 -23.55 -12.55 8.62
CA GLU A 79 -23.37 -13.64 9.59
C GLU A 79 -24.58 -14.60 9.64
N GLY A 80 -25.55 -14.44 8.75
CA GLY A 80 -26.67 -15.36 8.61
C GLY A 80 -26.28 -16.68 7.95
N THR A 81 -27.27 -17.54 7.69
CA THR A 81 -27.06 -18.74 6.88
C THR A 81 -27.17 -18.38 5.40
N PRO A 82 -26.09 -18.45 4.60
CA PRO A 82 -26.14 -18.08 3.20
C PRO A 82 -27.02 -19.05 2.40
N VAL A 83 -27.91 -18.52 1.58
CA VAL A 83 -28.74 -19.26 0.62
C VAL A 83 -28.17 -19.11 -0.79
N THR A 84 -27.74 -17.89 -1.14
CA THR A 84 -27.16 -17.55 -2.45
C THR A 84 -25.96 -16.64 -2.27
N GLY A 85 -24.89 -16.87 -3.03
CA GLY A 85 -23.71 -16.01 -3.07
C GLY A 85 -22.81 -16.14 -1.83
N THR A 86 -21.78 -15.29 -1.76
CA THR A 86 -20.87 -15.19 -0.61
C THR A 86 -20.71 -13.71 -0.28
N PHE A 87 -20.99 -13.33 0.97
CA PHE A 87 -21.02 -11.93 1.38
C PHE A 87 -19.70 -11.18 1.10
N ASN A 88 -18.59 -11.88 1.32
CA ASN A 88 -17.23 -11.32 1.19
C ASN A 88 -16.79 -11.08 -0.25
N THR A 89 -17.54 -11.61 -1.22
CA THR A 89 -17.22 -11.45 -2.65
C THR A 89 -18.11 -10.42 -3.33
N ILE A 90 -19.02 -9.75 -2.60
CA ILE A 90 -19.86 -8.69 -3.14
C ILE A 90 -18.96 -7.50 -3.52
N PRO A 91 -18.95 -7.04 -4.78
CA PRO A 91 -18.10 -5.96 -5.22
C PRO A 91 -18.69 -4.58 -4.86
N TRP A 92 -18.69 -4.26 -3.56
CA TRP A 92 -19.29 -3.05 -2.97
C TRP A 92 -18.89 -1.71 -3.63
N SER A 93 -17.75 -1.66 -4.34
CA SER A 93 -17.21 -0.45 -4.95
C SER A 93 -17.62 -0.23 -6.40
N THR A 94 -18.26 -1.20 -7.07
CA THR A 94 -18.49 -1.15 -8.52
C THR A 94 -19.95 -1.00 -8.92
N ASP A 95 -20.88 -1.09 -7.97
CA ASP A 95 -22.32 -1.05 -8.23
C ASP A 95 -23.07 -0.40 -7.06
N THR A 96 -24.34 -0.08 -7.29
CA THR A 96 -25.29 0.26 -6.22
C THR A 96 -26.09 -0.98 -5.84
N TYR A 97 -26.48 -1.04 -4.57
CA TYR A 97 -27.17 -2.21 -4.01
C TYR A 97 -28.45 -1.80 -3.30
N THR A 98 -29.45 -2.68 -3.36
CA THR A 98 -30.66 -2.61 -2.54
C THR A 98 -30.67 -3.75 -1.54
N ILE A 99 -31.32 -3.52 -0.41
CA ILE A 99 -31.60 -4.52 0.60
C ILE A 99 -33.10 -4.78 0.63
N GLY A 100 -33.51 -6.01 0.35
CA GLY A 100 -34.86 -6.53 0.53
C GLY A 100 -34.95 -7.34 1.82
N VAL A 101 -36.08 -7.23 2.51
CA VAL A 101 -36.33 -7.93 3.77
C VAL A 101 -37.65 -8.67 3.69
N GLU A 102 -37.61 -9.97 3.96
CA GLU A 102 -38.79 -10.81 4.02
C GLU A 102 -38.83 -11.53 5.37
N VAL A 103 -40.02 -11.75 5.92
CA VAL A 103 -40.20 -12.37 7.24
C VAL A 103 -41.24 -13.48 7.20
N ASP A 104 -40.92 -14.60 7.81
CA ASP A 104 -41.84 -15.70 8.10
C ASP A 104 -42.05 -15.82 9.61
N ALA A 105 -43.30 -15.59 10.05
CA ALA A 105 -43.73 -15.78 11.43
C ALA A 105 -44.50 -17.09 11.67
N GLY A 106 -44.46 -18.02 10.72
CA GLY A 106 -45.12 -19.33 10.74
C GLY A 106 -46.09 -19.60 9.58
N SER A 107 -46.17 -18.70 8.60
CA SER A 107 -47.11 -18.78 7.46
C SER A 107 -46.46 -18.58 6.09
N GLY A 108 -45.13 -18.60 6.02
CA GLY A 108 -44.35 -18.29 4.83
C GLY A 108 -43.79 -16.87 4.85
N TYR A 109 -42.82 -16.61 3.97
CA TYR A 109 -42.18 -15.31 3.84
C TYR A 109 -43.13 -14.26 3.26
N GLU A 110 -43.30 -13.16 3.99
CA GLU A 110 -43.94 -11.93 3.54
C GLU A 110 -42.89 -10.84 3.29
N ASP A 111 -43.05 -10.10 2.19
CA ASP A 111 -42.15 -9.02 1.80
C ASP A 111 -42.43 -7.74 2.61
N LEU A 112 -41.42 -7.28 3.34
CA LEU A 112 -41.46 -6.03 4.11
C LEU A 112 -40.92 -4.83 3.32
N GLY A 113 -40.54 -5.06 2.06
CA GLY A 113 -40.06 -4.07 1.12
C GLY A 113 -38.56 -4.09 0.91
N ALA A 114 -38.13 -3.26 -0.04
CA ALA A 114 -36.73 -3.04 -0.36
C ALA A 114 -36.36 -1.56 -0.25
N SER A 115 -35.12 -1.30 0.14
CA SER A 115 -34.55 0.06 0.22
C SER A 115 -33.13 0.09 -0.33
N ASP A 116 -32.69 1.26 -0.79
CA ASP A 116 -31.30 1.46 -1.21
C ASP A 116 -30.34 1.28 -0.03
N LEU A 117 -29.26 0.54 -0.27
CA LEU A 117 -28.20 0.35 0.72
C LEU A 117 -27.23 1.54 0.64
N LEU A 118 -27.44 2.51 1.51
CA LEU A 118 -26.61 3.71 1.59
C LEU A 118 -25.37 3.51 2.47
N SER A 119 -24.32 4.28 2.20
CA SER A 119 -23.12 4.30 3.05
C SER A 119 -23.39 4.92 4.43
N VAL A 120 -22.87 4.29 5.49
CA VAL A 120 -22.93 4.81 6.87
C VAL A 120 -21.81 5.84 7.13
N PRO A 121 -21.91 6.72 8.15
CA PRO A 121 -20.92 7.79 8.39
C PRO A 121 -19.46 7.31 8.51
N TYR A 122 -19.21 6.13 9.10
CA TYR A 122 -17.85 5.57 9.17
C TYR A 122 -17.34 5.11 7.81
N ALA A 123 -18.22 4.55 6.97
CA ALA A 123 -17.89 4.18 5.59
C ALA A 123 -17.70 5.42 4.69
N LEU A 124 -18.51 6.47 4.89
CA LEU A 124 -18.33 7.76 4.24
C LEU A 124 -17.04 8.44 4.71
N TYR A 125 -16.70 8.36 6.01
CA TYR A 125 -15.43 8.85 6.51
C TYR A 125 -14.28 8.02 5.95
N ALA A 126 -14.41 6.69 5.83
CA ALA A 126 -13.43 5.86 5.14
C ALA A 126 -13.23 6.32 3.69
N LEU A 127 -14.31 6.53 2.93
CA LEU A 127 -14.26 7.09 1.58
C LEU A 127 -13.61 8.49 1.52
N ASN A 128 -13.81 9.33 2.54
CA ASN A 128 -13.23 10.69 2.61
C ASN A 128 -11.83 10.74 3.25
N SER A 129 -11.46 9.72 4.02
CA SER A 129 -10.17 9.55 4.71
C SER A 129 -9.20 8.67 3.91
N SER A 130 -9.72 7.97 2.91
CA SER A 130 -8.97 7.45 1.78
C SER A 130 -9.31 8.27 0.54
N GLY A 131 -8.49 9.28 0.26
CA GLY A 131 -8.14 9.53 -1.13
C GLY A 131 -7.87 8.17 -1.79
N GLY A 132 -8.58 7.89 -2.88
CA GLY A 132 -8.50 6.65 -3.66
C GLY A 132 -7.13 6.48 -4.31
N GLY A 133 -6.15 6.17 -3.48
CA GLY A 133 -4.72 6.25 -3.75
C GLY A 133 -4.12 7.15 -2.69
N GLY A 134 -3.17 6.64 -1.90
CA GLY A 134 -2.13 7.55 -1.43
C GLY A 134 -1.57 8.29 -2.66
N ASN A 135 -0.79 9.34 -2.46
CA ASN A 135 -0.07 9.91 -3.60
C ASN A 135 0.76 8.86 -4.34
N TRP A 136 0.94 7.65 -3.81
CA TRP A 136 1.49 6.48 -4.49
C TRP A 136 0.41 5.60 -5.11
N THR A 137 0.42 5.48 -6.44
CA THR A 137 -0.52 4.72 -7.27
C THR A 137 0.20 3.56 -7.96
N VAL A 138 -0.48 2.44 -8.16
CA VAL A 138 0.03 1.28 -8.90
C VAL A 138 -0.24 1.45 -10.40
N SER A 139 0.76 1.21 -11.25
CA SER A 139 0.64 1.15 -12.70
C SER A 139 1.27 -0.15 -13.20
N GLY A 140 0.44 -1.17 -13.46
CA GLY A 140 0.94 -2.50 -13.80
C GLY A 140 1.67 -3.14 -12.60
N ASN A 141 2.96 -3.44 -12.76
CA ASN A 141 3.82 -3.93 -11.67
C ASN A 141 4.55 -2.80 -10.92
N ASP A 142 4.38 -1.55 -11.35
CA ASP A 142 5.12 -0.39 -10.85
C ASP A 142 4.30 0.41 -9.84
N ILE A 143 4.98 1.20 -9.01
CA ILE A 143 4.37 2.17 -8.09
C ILE A 143 4.97 3.55 -8.39
N TYR A 144 4.13 4.57 -8.54
CA TYR A 144 4.57 5.94 -8.83
C TYR A 144 3.80 6.97 -8.02
N ASN A 145 4.38 8.17 -7.87
CA ASN A 145 3.72 9.26 -7.17
C ASN A 145 2.81 10.07 -8.13
N ALA A 146 1.50 10.10 -7.88
CA ALA A 146 0.49 10.85 -8.62
C ALA A 146 0.19 12.25 -8.04
N ASN A 147 0.94 12.72 -7.03
CA ASN A 147 0.86 14.11 -6.57
C ASN A 147 1.20 15.06 -7.72
N THR A 148 0.44 16.13 -7.88
CA THR A 148 0.75 17.20 -8.85
C THR A 148 1.86 18.14 -8.35
N GLY A 149 2.19 18.07 -7.06
CA GLY A 149 3.29 18.81 -6.44
C GLY A 149 4.52 17.94 -6.11
N ASN A 150 5.40 18.48 -5.27
CA ASN A 150 6.67 17.85 -4.91
C ASN A 150 6.52 16.79 -3.81
N VAL A 151 7.46 15.83 -3.75
CA VAL A 151 7.57 14.84 -2.67
C VAL A 151 8.66 15.26 -1.67
N GLY A 152 8.28 15.47 -0.42
CA GLY A 152 9.20 15.78 0.67
C GLY A 152 9.49 14.55 1.53
N ILE A 153 10.77 14.23 1.75
CA ILE A 153 11.21 13.22 2.70
C ILE A 153 11.77 13.94 3.92
N GLY A 154 11.06 13.89 5.06
CA GLY A 154 11.45 14.60 6.29
C GLY A 154 11.17 16.12 6.28
N THR A 155 10.46 16.63 5.27
CA THR A 155 10.02 18.03 5.16
C THR A 155 8.60 18.11 4.62
N THR A 156 7.84 19.10 5.07
CA THR A 156 6.48 19.39 4.57
C THR A 156 6.46 20.48 3.50
N THR A 157 7.60 21.09 3.18
CA THR A 157 7.73 22.18 2.19
C THR A 157 8.82 21.90 1.14
N PRO A 158 8.73 20.80 0.37
CA PRO A 158 9.68 20.51 -0.69
C PRO A 158 9.57 21.52 -1.85
N THR A 159 10.71 22.05 -2.32
CA THR A 159 10.76 23.07 -3.38
C THR A 159 11.06 22.52 -4.77
N GLY A 160 11.40 21.23 -4.90
CA GLY A 160 11.66 20.56 -6.19
C GLY A 160 11.10 19.14 -6.25
N LEU A 161 10.94 18.61 -7.45
CA LEU A 161 10.47 17.24 -7.68
C LEU A 161 11.52 16.21 -7.24
N LEU A 162 11.05 15.06 -6.76
CA LEU A 162 11.88 13.90 -6.46
C LEU A 162 11.64 12.83 -7.53
N THR A 163 12.66 12.48 -8.30
CA THR A 163 12.61 11.44 -9.34
C THR A 163 13.66 10.37 -9.03
N LEU A 164 13.27 9.09 -9.17
CA LEU A 164 14.17 7.95 -9.23
C LEU A 164 14.04 7.37 -10.63
N SER A 165 15.10 7.40 -11.43
CA SER A 165 15.10 6.81 -12.77
C SER A 165 16.11 5.65 -12.83
N SER A 166 16.18 4.95 -13.97
CA SER A 166 17.15 3.88 -14.23
C SER A 166 17.93 4.22 -15.49
N VAL A 167 19.22 3.88 -15.52
CA VAL A 167 20.02 3.86 -16.74
C VAL A 167 20.45 2.42 -16.97
N ASN A 168 20.02 1.82 -18.08
CA ASN A 168 20.46 0.49 -18.55
C ASN A 168 20.29 -0.64 -17.50
N ASP A 169 19.15 -0.73 -16.82
CA ASP A 169 18.77 -1.84 -15.92
C ASP A 169 19.64 -2.04 -14.67
N VAL A 170 20.42 -1.03 -14.26
CA VAL A 170 21.14 -1.03 -12.99
C VAL A 170 20.42 -0.11 -12.00
N ASN A 171 19.95 -0.66 -10.87
CA ASN A 171 19.32 0.12 -9.81
C ASN A 171 20.34 1.10 -9.20
N SER A 172 20.33 2.34 -9.68
CA SER A 172 21.05 3.46 -9.11
C SER A 172 20.05 4.54 -8.68
N LEU A 173 20.41 5.36 -7.69
CA LEU A 173 19.71 6.62 -7.45
C LEU A 173 20.06 7.56 -8.62
N TYR A 174 19.36 7.39 -9.75
CA TYR A 174 19.59 8.16 -10.96
C TYR A 174 18.74 9.42 -10.96
N PHE A 175 19.42 10.56 -10.89
CA PHE A 175 18.83 11.88 -11.05
C PHE A 175 18.89 12.27 -12.54
N ASP A 176 17.81 12.01 -13.29
CA ASP A 176 17.68 12.49 -14.67
C ASP A 176 17.21 13.94 -14.67
N ALA A 177 18.13 14.85 -14.93
CA ALA A 177 17.85 16.26 -14.94
C ALA A 177 17.58 16.82 -16.35
N ASN A 178 17.39 16.01 -17.40
CA ASN A 178 16.98 16.47 -18.75
C ASN A 178 17.79 17.67 -19.29
N GLY A 179 19.11 17.64 -19.10
CA GLY A 179 20.01 18.74 -19.48
C GLY A 179 20.18 19.85 -18.42
N TYR A 180 19.66 19.64 -17.21
CA TYR A 180 19.88 20.47 -16.03
C TYR A 180 20.73 19.74 -14.97
N ASP A 181 20.99 20.38 -13.83
CA ASP A 181 21.86 19.84 -12.78
C ASP A 181 21.17 18.76 -11.92
N ALA A 182 21.94 17.74 -11.56
CA ALA A 182 21.56 16.66 -10.65
C ALA A 182 22.54 16.60 -9.47
N HIS A 183 22.06 16.80 -8.23
CA HIS A 183 22.89 16.83 -7.02
C HIS A 183 22.55 15.71 -6.04
N LEU A 184 23.54 14.94 -5.59
CA LEU A 184 23.46 14.07 -4.42
C LEU A 184 24.19 14.73 -3.24
N GLY A 185 23.46 15.53 -2.46
CA GLY A 185 24.02 16.22 -1.30
C GLY A 185 24.25 15.26 -0.13
N VAL A 186 25.49 14.82 0.09
CA VAL A 186 25.95 14.34 1.39
C VAL A 186 26.61 15.55 2.07
N TYR A 187 26.09 16.02 3.21
CA TYR A 187 26.55 17.27 3.85
C TYR A 187 28.09 17.31 3.97
N GLY A 188 28.75 18.16 3.18
CA GLY A 188 30.21 18.34 3.17
C GLY A 188 30.99 17.64 2.04
N PHE A 189 30.34 16.99 1.06
CA PHE A 189 31.00 16.46 -0.15
C PHE A 189 30.15 16.75 -1.39
N ASP A 190 30.65 17.63 -2.27
CA ASP A 190 30.04 17.96 -3.56
C ASP A 190 30.85 17.32 -4.69
N LEU A 191 30.24 16.39 -5.44
CA LEU A 191 30.75 15.90 -6.73
C LEU A 191 30.03 16.66 -7.85
N TYR A 192 30.74 17.56 -8.52
CA TYR A 192 30.21 18.47 -9.55
C TYR A 192 30.64 17.99 -10.94
N ILE A 193 29.68 17.62 -11.80
CA ILE A 193 29.85 17.10 -13.17
C ILE A 193 28.93 17.94 -14.07
N THR A 194 29.45 18.60 -15.11
CA THR A 194 28.72 19.53 -15.99
C THR A 194 28.72 19.10 -17.46
N SER A 195 27.53 18.88 -18.03
CA SER A 195 27.32 18.28 -19.36
C SER A 195 28.21 18.83 -20.49
N TYR A 196 29.13 18.00 -20.96
CA TYR A 196 29.07 17.23 -22.22
C TYR A 196 30.31 16.32 -22.31
N ASP A 197 31.27 16.49 -21.39
CA ASP A 197 32.64 16.03 -21.53
C ASP A 197 33.36 16.19 -20.17
N ASP A 198 33.03 15.31 -19.22
CA ASP A 198 33.30 15.54 -17.81
C ASP A 198 34.45 14.73 -17.21
N ILE A 199 34.89 15.24 -16.07
CA ILE A 199 35.77 14.56 -15.14
C ILE A 199 34.95 13.53 -14.33
N ARG A 200 35.15 12.24 -14.60
CA ARG A 200 34.65 11.14 -13.76
C ARG A 200 35.54 10.93 -12.55
N MET A 201 34.94 10.96 -11.36
CA MET A 201 35.56 10.40 -10.15
C MET A 201 34.99 9.00 -9.87
N SER A 202 35.85 7.98 -9.81
CA SER A 202 35.43 6.58 -9.69
C SER A 202 36.26 5.82 -8.65
N VAL A 203 35.59 4.97 -7.87
CA VAL A 203 36.23 3.95 -7.03
C VAL A 203 35.85 2.57 -7.57
N ASN A 204 36.84 1.70 -7.76
CA ASN A 204 36.66 0.31 -8.17
C ASN A 204 37.30 -0.61 -7.11
N GLU A 205 36.58 -1.63 -6.66
CA GLU A 205 37.05 -2.60 -5.65
C GLU A 205 37.48 -3.95 -6.28
N GLY A 206 38.27 -3.92 -7.35
CA GLY A 206 38.87 -5.15 -7.89
C GLY A 206 39.97 -5.70 -6.97
N ASN A 207 39.89 -6.97 -6.55
CA ASN A 207 40.87 -7.64 -5.66
C ASN A 207 42.37 -7.43 -6.02
N SER A 208 42.71 -7.17 -7.29
CA SER A 208 44.08 -6.79 -7.73
C SER A 208 44.11 -5.61 -8.71
N SER A 209 42.96 -5.00 -8.97
CA SER A 209 42.78 -3.92 -9.95
C SER A 209 41.99 -2.74 -9.41
N GLY A 210 41.78 -2.69 -8.09
CA GLY A 210 41.04 -1.61 -7.45
C GLY A 210 41.78 -0.28 -7.56
N TYR A 211 41.00 0.79 -7.73
CA TYR A 211 41.54 2.13 -7.89
C TYR A 211 40.56 3.19 -7.38
N PHE A 212 41.12 4.34 -7.01
CA PHE A 212 40.43 5.62 -7.07
C PHE A 212 40.98 6.39 -8.28
N GLU A 213 40.10 6.95 -9.11
CA GLU A 213 40.50 7.64 -10.34
C GLU A 213 39.69 8.92 -10.55
N ILE A 214 40.38 9.94 -11.06
CA ILE A 214 39.84 11.13 -11.69
C ILE A 214 40.20 11.02 -13.18
N TYR A 215 39.18 10.86 -14.03
CA TYR A 215 39.35 10.58 -15.46
C TYR A 215 38.61 11.63 -16.27
N ASP A 216 39.31 12.24 -17.23
CA ASP A 216 38.71 13.12 -18.23
C ASP A 216 38.10 12.25 -19.33
N GLU A 217 36.76 12.17 -19.35
CA GLU A 217 36.05 11.33 -20.30
C GLU A 217 36.16 11.85 -21.74
N PHE A 218 36.25 13.17 -21.93
CA PHE A 218 36.37 13.80 -23.24
C PHE A 218 37.69 13.47 -23.92
N ASN A 219 38.79 13.73 -23.19
CA ASN A 219 40.13 13.50 -23.71
C ASN A 219 40.56 12.04 -23.56
N SER A 220 39.71 11.20 -22.97
CA SER A 220 40.01 9.80 -22.64
C SER A 220 41.34 9.64 -21.90
N ASN A 221 41.54 10.45 -20.86
CA ASN A 221 42.80 10.54 -20.14
C ASN A 221 42.60 10.48 -18.62
N THR A 222 43.42 9.69 -17.94
CA THR A 222 43.48 9.68 -16.48
C THR A 222 44.17 10.95 -15.99
N LEU A 223 43.46 11.81 -15.27
CA LEU A 223 44.06 12.98 -14.63
C LEU A 223 44.79 12.60 -13.34
N PHE A 224 44.18 11.75 -12.53
CA PHE A 224 44.76 11.21 -11.32
C PHE A 224 44.29 9.78 -11.10
N ARG A 225 45.18 8.89 -10.65
CA ARG A 225 44.80 7.54 -10.26
C ARG A 225 45.64 7.07 -9.09
N MET A 226 44.99 6.43 -8.14
CA MET A 226 45.59 5.68 -7.05
C MET A 226 45.13 4.24 -7.17
N VAL A 227 46.06 3.30 -7.10
CA VAL A 227 45.77 1.85 -7.15
C VAL A 227 45.89 1.23 -5.75
N ASN A 228 45.36 0.01 -5.60
CA ASN A 228 45.20 -0.66 -4.31
C ASN A 228 46.52 -0.91 -3.52
N ASP A 229 47.69 -0.86 -4.18
CA ASP A 229 49.00 -1.00 -3.52
C ASP A 229 49.61 0.34 -3.06
N GLY A 230 48.82 1.42 -3.10
CA GLY A 230 49.19 2.75 -2.60
C GLY A 230 49.87 3.67 -3.61
N LYS A 231 50.25 3.13 -4.79
CA LYS A 231 50.87 3.93 -5.85
C LYS A 231 49.85 4.89 -6.44
N ALA A 232 50.31 6.11 -6.70
CA ALA A 232 49.48 7.15 -7.28
C ALA A 232 50.23 7.89 -8.38
N GLY A 233 49.49 8.46 -9.33
CA GLY A 233 50.07 9.19 -10.44
C GLY A 233 49.10 10.17 -11.08
N PHE A 234 49.67 11.19 -11.73
CA PHE A 234 48.94 12.12 -12.57
C PHE A 234 49.16 11.75 -14.04
N GLY A 235 48.12 11.78 -14.87
CA GLY A 235 48.27 11.50 -16.31
C GLY A 235 48.53 10.02 -16.65
N THR A 236 48.36 9.07 -15.72
CA THR A 236 48.75 7.67 -15.93
C THR A 236 47.77 6.65 -15.36
N LEU A 237 47.50 5.61 -16.14
CA LEU A 237 46.71 4.43 -15.73
C LEU A 237 47.51 3.43 -14.89
N SER A 238 48.84 3.57 -14.85
CA SER A 238 49.75 2.61 -14.22
C SER A 238 50.81 3.35 -13.40
N PRO A 239 50.43 3.98 -12.29
CA PRO A 239 51.41 4.55 -11.39
C PRO A 239 52.33 3.45 -10.85
N ILE A 240 53.64 3.68 -10.94
CA ILE A 240 54.67 2.71 -10.55
C ILE A 240 55.35 3.07 -9.22
N THR A 241 55.09 4.27 -8.69
CA THR A 241 55.70 4.81 -7.48
C THR A 241 54.65 5.50 -6.60
N ASP A 242 54.99 5.68 -5.34
CA ASP A 242 54.22 6.50 -4.41
C ASP A 242 54.41 7.98 -4.75
N ILE A 243 53.39 8.80 -4.49
CA ILE A 243 53.51 10.26 -4.54
C ILE A 243 53.95 10.73 -3.14
N THR A 244 55.13 11.34 -3.07
CA THR A 244 55.59 12.05 -1.87
C THR A 244 55.60 13.55 -2.16
N VAL A 245 54.83 14.33 -1.39
CA VAL A 245 54.88 15.81 -1.44
C VAL A 245 55.72 16.29 -0.26
N ILE A 246 56.91 16.84 -0.55
CA ILE A 246 57.73 17.52 0.44
C ILE A 246 57.47 19.03 0.36
N GLN A 247 57.24 19.67 1.51
CA GLN A 247 57.19 21.12 1.59
C GLN A 247 58.60 21.66 1.34
N ASP A 248 58.75 22.56 0.37
CA ASP A 248 60.00 23.29 0.20
C ASP A 248 60.12 24.28 1.37
N THR A 249 60.91 23.93 2.39
CA THR A 249 61.35 24.91 3.38
C THR A 249 62.41 25.77 2.73
N PHE A 250 61.99 26.84 2.05
CA PHE A 250 62.93 27.91 1.71
C PHE A 250 63.49 28.50 3.00
N PRO A 251 64.82 28.71 3.09
CA PRO A 251 65.50 29.20 4.29
C PRO A 251 65.13 30.63 4.68
#